data_AF-A0A399IR70-F1
#
_entry.id   AF-A0A399IR70-F1
#
_cell.length_a   1.000
_cell.length_b   1.000
_cell.length_c   1.000
_cell.angle_alpha   90.00
_cell.angle_beta   90.00
_cell.angle_gamma   90.00
#
_symmetry.space_group_name_H-M   'P 1'
#
loop_
_entity.id
_entity.type
_entity.pdbx_description
1 polymer ?
#
loop_
_entity_poly.entity_id
_entity_poly.type
_entity_poly.pdbx_seq_one_letter_code
_entity_poly.pdbx_strand_id
1 'polypeptide(L)'
;MREKDLHRDIEEKFLTVYDSVSKLSGEIGEIASTSHRLTTFVEGISAFGAETYNKVLDMDDILQVMKNIARQSNLLALNAAIEAARAGDSGRGFSVVSKEMGKLAIQSKESAENVSTSLDYMIKSIEAIACQILEISTSIEAQATTIEKIASTSQSIMKLMQNLTDTFKDYLLEENLN
;
A
#
# COMPACT_ATOMS: atom_id res chain seq x y z
N MET A 1 12.83 29.75 54.93
CA MET A 1 11.66 29.92 54.04
C MET A 1 12.08 29.76 52.58
N ARG A 2 13.00 30.60 52.09
CA ARG A 2 13.55 30.56 50.71
C ARG A 2 14.15 29.22 50.25
N GLU A 3 14.77 28.47 51.16
CA GLU A 3 15.43 27.18 50.88
C GLU A 3 14.44 26.00 50.77
N LYS A 4 13.39 25.98 51.63
CA LYS A 4 12.26 25.04 51.50
C LYS A 4 11.46 25.28 50.22
N ASP A 5 11.33 26.54 49.80
CA ASP A 5 10.69 26.88 48.52
C ASP A 5 11.52 26.42 47.31
N LEU A 6 12.85 26.52 47.39
CA LEU A 6 13.76 26.02 46.36
C LEU A 6 13.72 24.49 46.25
N HIS A 7 13.70 23.79 47.38
CA HIS A 7 13.59 22.32 47.42
C HIS A 7 12.29 21.84 46.76
N ARG A 8 11.16 22.47 47.11
CA ARG A 8 9.85 22.17 46.50
C ARG A 8 9.82 22.42 45.00
N ASP A 9 10.42 23.52 44.52
CA ASP A 9 10.51 23.83 43.08
C ASP A 9 11.35 22.80 42.32
N ILE A 10 12.45 22.31 42.92
CA ILE A 10 13.30 21.28 42.33
C ILE A 10 12.55 19.93 42.25
N GLU A 11 11.85 19.52 43.29
CA GLU A 11 11.04 18.29 43.27
C GLU A 11 9.91 18.36 42.23
N GLU A 12 9.23 19.50 42.12
CA GLU A 12 8.18 19.71 41.12
C GLU A 12 8.74 19.63 39.68
N LYS A 13 9.93 20.19 39.44
CA LYS A 13 10.63 20.07 38.16
C LYS A 13 11.04 18.63 37.86
N PHE A 14 11.54 17.88 38.86
CA PHE A 14 11.89 16.48 38.67
C PHE A 14 10.67 15.62 38.31
N LEU A 15 9.54 15.82 39.01
CA LEU A 15 8.28 15.14 38.71
C LEU A 15 7.77 15.47 37.30
N THR A 16 7.90 16.73 36.87
CA THR A 16 7.50 17.16 35.53
C THR A 16 8.33 16.47 34.43
N VAL A 17 9.65 16.36 34.61
CA VAL A 17 10.52 15.66 33.65
C VAL A 17 10.22 14.15 33.66
N TYR A 18 9.99 13.55 34.82
CA TYR A 18 9.63 12.14 34.92
C TYR A 18 8.32 11.84 34.16
N ASP A 19 7.27 12.63 34.39
CA ASP A 19 5.98 12.51 33.69
C ASP A 19 6.15 12.69 32.18
N SER A 20 6.94 13.68 31.75
CA SER A 20 7.21 13.94 30.33
C SER A 20 7.92 12.76 29.64
N VAL A 21 8.92 12.17 30.30
CA VAL A 21 9.66 11.01 29.76
C VAL A 21 8.81 9.74 29.79
N SER A 22 7.95 9.57 30.79
CA SER A 22 6.98 8.48 30.85
C SER A 22 5.96 8.58 29.72
N LYS A 23 5.39 9.76 29.46
CA LYS A 23 4.50 10.03 28.32
C LYS A 23 5.18 9.74 27.00
N LEU A 24 6.41 10.25 26.81
CA LEU A 24 7.23 9.97 25.64
C LEU A 24 7.44 8.46 25.44
N SER A 25 7.72 7.71 26.50
CA SER A 25 7.86 6.24 26.41
C SER A 25 6.58 5.55 25.96
N GLY A 26 5.42 6.06 26.38
CA GLY A 26 4.11 5.58 25.93
C GLY A 26 3.90 5.85 24.43
N GLU A 27 4.15 7.08 23.99
CA GLU A 27 4.04 7.48 22.58
C GLU A 27 4.98 6.67 21.67
N ILE A 28 6.21 6.38 22.11
CA ILE A 28 7.14 5.49 21.39
C ILE A 28 6.55 4.09 21.21
N GLY A 29 5.90 3.55 22.24
CA GLY A 29 5.23 2.25 22.18
C GLY A 29 4.09 2.23 21.16
N GLU A 30 3.29 3.30 21.10
CA GLU A 30 2.25 3.45 20.08
C GLU A 30 2.83 3.56 18.68
N ILE A 31 3.91 4.33 18.50
CA ILE A 31 4.61 4.45 17.22
C ILE A 31 5.20 3.10 16.79
N ALA A 32 5.78 2.32 17.70
CA ALA A 32 6.26 0.97 17.41
C ALA A 32 5.14 0.04 16.94
N SER A 33 3.99 0.07 17.61
CA SER A 33 2.82 -0.72 17.22
C SER A 33 2.28 -0.32 15.85
N THR A 34 2.18 0.98 15.57
CA THR A 34 1.73 1.48 14.26
C THR A 34 2.72 1.14 13.15
N SER A 35 4.03 1.22 13.42
CA SER A 35 5.08 0.80 12.49
C SER A 35 4.95 -0.69 12.12
N HIS A 36 4.75 -1.56 13.11
CA HIS A 36 4.53 -2.99 12.87
C HIS A 36 3.26 -3.27 12.06
N ARG A 37 2.14 -2.58 12.37
CA ARG A 37 0.91 -2.68 11.58
C ARG A 37 1.12 -2.23 10.14
N LEU A 38 1.96 -1.22 9.91
CA LEU A 38 2.29 -0.74 8.58
C LEU A 38 3.11 -1.78 7.79
N THR A 39 4.03 -2.49 8.43
CA THR A 39 4.75 -3.62 7.81
C THR A 39 3.77 -4.67 7.29
N THR A 40 2.86 -5.17 8.15
CA THR A 40 1.87 -6.17 7.75
C THR A 40 0.94 -5.65 6.65
N PHE A 41 0.57 -4.37 6.71
CA PHE A 41 -0.27 -3.76 5.69
C PHE A 41 0.43 -3.73 4.33
N VAL A 42 1.71 -3.35 4.28
CA VAL A 42 2.51 -3.32 3.05
C VAL A 42 2.71 -4.72 2.48
N GLU A 43 2.98 -5.73 3.31
CA GLU A 43 3.03 -7.14 2.89
C GLU A 43 1.70 -7.58 2.26
N GLY A 44 0.57 -7.18 2.87
CA GLY A 44 -0.77 -7.44 2.34
C GLY A 44 -1.01 -6.78 0.98
N ILE A 45 -0.62 -5.52 0.78
CA ILE A 45 -0.73 -4.84 -0.52
C ILE A 45 0.15 -5.54 -1.55
N SER A 46 1.37 -5.95 -1.19
CA SER A 46 2.26 -6.65 -2.11
C SER A 46 1.65 -7.97 -2.61
N ALA A 47 1.10 -8.78 -1.69
CA ALA A 47 0.41 -10.02 -2.04
C ALA A 47 -0.81 -9.77 -2.93
N PHE A 48 -1.63 -8.78 -2.59
CA PHE A 48 -2.81 -8.40 -3.38
C PHE A 48 -2.43 -7.89 -4.78
N GLY A 49 -1.35 -7.10 -4.89
CA GLY A 49 -0.82 -6.63 -6.17
C GLY A 49 -0.35 -7.79 -7.06
N ALA A 50 0.35 -8.77 -6.48
CA ALA A 50 0.79 -9.98 -7.20
C ALA A 50 -0.40 -10.85 -7.66
N GLU A 51 -1.43 -11.01 -6.83
CA GLU A 51 -2.65 -11.71 -7.24
C GLU A 51 -3.36 -10.99 -8.39
N THR A 52 -3.50 -9.66 -8.27
CA THR A 52 -4.13 -8.83 -9.31
C THR A 52 -3.35 -8.91 -10.63
N TYR A 53 -2.02 -8.92 -10.56
CA TYR A 53 -1.17 -9.09 -11.74
C TYR A 53 -1.46 -10.41 -12.47
N ASN A 54 -1.53 -11.53 -11.74
CA ASN A 54 -1.88 -12.83 -12.33
C ASN A 54 -3.28 -12.83 -12.94
N LYS A 55 -4.25 -12.17 -12.30
CA LYS A 55 -5.62 -12.04 -12.85
C LYS A 55 -5.67 -11.24 -14.14
N VAL A 56 -4.82 -10.22 -14.27
CA VAL A 56 -4.71 -9.46 -15.52
C VAL A 56 -4.10 -10.32 -16.64
N LEU A 57 -3.12 -11.18 -16.33
CA LEU A 57 -2.59 -12.15 -17.31
C LEU A 57 -3.64 -13.16 -17.77
N ASP A 58 -4.42 -13.73 -16.84
CA ASP A 58 -5.54 -14.63 -17.16
C ASP A 58 -6.54 -13.95 -18.12
N MET A 59 -6.78 -12.65 -17.94
CA MET A 59 -7.67 -11.87 -18.80
C MET A 59 -7.09 -11.63 -20.20
N ASP A 60 -5.78 -11.44 -20.34
CA ASP A 60 -5.16 -11.30 -21.67
C ASP A 60 -5.33 -12.57 -22.50
N ASP A 61 -5.15 -13.75 -21.89
CA ASP A 61 -5.39 -15.04 -22.56
C ASP A 61 -6.84 -15.16 -23.07
N ILE A 62 -7.82 -14.76 -22.26
CA ILE A 62 -9.23 -14.73 -22.66
C ILE A 62 -9.44 -13.77 -23.83
N LEU A 63 -8.81 -12.59 -23.82
CA LEU A 63 -8.90 -11.64 -24.93
C LEU A 63 -8.28 -12.18 -26.21
N GLN A 64 -7.19 -12.94 -26.14
CA GLN A 64 -6.62 -13.59 -27.33
C GLN A 64 -7.60 -14.60 -27.94
N VAL A 65 -8.31 -15.36 -27.10
CA VAL A 65 -9.39 -16.24 -27.56
C VAL A 65 -10.52 -15.44 -28.20
N MET A 66 -10.96 -14.34 -27.58
CA MET A 66 -12.02 -13.48 -28.13
C MET A 66 -11.63 -12.86 -29.48
N LYS A 67 -10.39 -12.33 -29.62
CA LYS A 67 -9.85 -11.80 -30.87
C LYS A 67 -9.85 -12.88 -31.97
N ASN A 68 -9.50 -14.12 -31.62
CA ASN A 68 -9.55 -15.25 -32.54
C ASN A 68 -10.97 -15.61 -32.96
N ILE A 69 -11.93 -15.66 -32.02
CA ILE A 69 -13.35 -15.90 -32.32
C ILE A 69 -13.90 -14.81 -33.23
N ALA A 70 -13.60 -13.54 -32.95
CA ALA A 70 -14.01 -12.41 -33.78
C ALA A 70 -13.44 -12.53 -35.21
N ARG A 71 -12.16 -12.88 -35.34
CA ARG A 71 -11.53 -13.13 -36.65
C ARG A 71 -12.18 -14.28 -37.40
N GLN A 72 -12.44 -15.41 -36.75
CA GLN A 72 -13.09 -16.56 -37.35
C GLN A 72 -14.53 -16.25 -37.77
N SER A 73 -15.28 -15.52 -36.93
CA SER A 73 -16.64 -15.07 -37.20
C SER A 73 -16.68 -14.14 -38.40
N ASN A 74 -15.71 -13.24 -38.53
CA ASN A 74 -15.59 -12.36 -39.68
C ASN A 74 -15.29 -13.14 -40.98
N LEU A 75 -14.43 -14.16 -40.92
CA LEU A 75 -14.17 -15.04 -42.07
C LEU A 75 -15.40 -15.87 -42.46
N LEU A 76 -16.14 -16.38 -41.49
CA LEU A 76 -17.41 -17.09 -41.74
C LEU A 76 -18.45 -16.17 -42.37
N ALA A 77 -18.58 -14.95 -41.86
CA ALA A 77 -19.47 -13.93 -42.42
C ALA A 77 -19.09 -13.58 -43.87
N LEU A 78 -17.79 -13.45 -44.17
CA LEU A 78 -17.30 -13.21 -45.52
C LEU A 78 -17.63 -14.37 -46.46
N ASN A 79 -17.38 -15.61 -46.04
CA ASN A 79 -17.70 -16.80 -46.83
C ASN A 79 -19.22 -16.90 -47.10
N ALA A 80 -20.05 -16.61 -46.09
CA ALA A 80 -21.49 -16.58 -46.24
C ALA A 80 -21.95 -15.47 -47.19
N ALA A 81 -21.32 -14.29 -47.16
CA ALA A 81 -21.60 -13.21 -48.09
C ALA A 81 -21.28 -13.58 -49.55
N ILE A 82 -20.17 -14.29 -49.77
CA ILE A 82 -19.78 -14.81 -51.09
C ILE A 82 -20.82 -15.83 -51.59
N GLU A 83 -21.22 -16.79 -50.76
CA GLU A 83 -22.18 -17.82 -51.15
C GLU A 83 -23.58 -17.23 -51.38
N ALA A 84 -23.98 -16.24 -50.58
CA ALA A 84 -25.21 -15.48 -50.78
C ALA A 84 -25.22 -14.73 -52.11
N ALA A 85 -24.08 -14.15 -52.52
CA ALA A 85 -23.95 -13.52 -53.84
C ALA A 85 -24.04 -14.55 -54.96
N ARG A 86 -23.46 -15.74 -54.76
CA ARG A 86 -23.48 -16.85 -55.72
C ARG A 86 -24.88 -17.43 -55.95
N ALA A 87 -25.70 -17.47 -54.90
CA ALA A 87 -27.10 -17.90 -54.96
C ALA A 87 -28.05 -16.89 -55.64
N GLY A 88 -27.56 -15.71 -56.05
CA GLY A 88 -28.35 -14.69 -56.74
C GLY A 88 -29.55 -14.21 -55.92
N ASP A 89 -30.73 -14.17 -56.53
CA ASP A 89 -31.95 -13.67 -55.87
C ASP A 89 -32.35 -14.50 -54.64
N SER A 90 -32.09 -15.81 -54.65
CA SER A 90 -32.36 -16.70 -53.52
C SER A 90 -31.47 -16.42 -52.30
N GLY A 91 -30.31 -15.77 -52.49
CA GLY A 91 -29.36 -15.44 -51.43
C GLY A 91 -29.55 -14.07 -50.79
N ARG A 92 -30.49 -13.23 -51.26
CA ARG A 92 -30.64 -11.84 -50.79
C ARG A 92 -30.83 -11.71 -49.27
N GLY A 93 -31.67 -12.55 -48.66
CA GLY A 93 -31.89 -12.55 -47.21
C GLY A 93 -30.63 -12.94 -46.42
N PHE A 94 -29.92 -13.98 -46.89
CA PHE A 94 -28.65 -14.42 -46.30
C PHE A 94 -27.55 -13.38 -46.43
N SER A 95 -27.53 -12.62 -47.53
CA SER A 95 -26.56 -11.54 -47.74
C SER A 95 -26.66 -10.45 -46.67
N VAL A 96 -27.88 -10.06 -46.28
CA VAL A 96 -28.10 -9.07 -45.21
C VAL A 96 -27.59 -9.59 -43.87
N VAL A 97 -27.94 -10.83 -43.51
CA VAL A 97 -27.48 -11.46 -42.26
C VAL A 97 -25.96 -11.58 -42.22
N SER A 98 -25.32 -12.02 -43.31
CA SER A 98 -23.86 -12.14 -43.38
C SER A 98 -23.13 -10.82 -43.20
N LYS A 99 -23.67 -9.70 -43.74
CA LYS A 99 -23.09 -8.37 -43.54
C LYS A 99 -23.17 -7.92 -42.10
N GLU A 100 -24.31 -8.15 -41.43
CA GLU A 100 -24.48 -7.77 -40.03
C GLU A 100 -23.58 -8.62 -39.12
N MET A 101 -23.46 -9.93 -39.38
CA MET A 101 -22.51 -10.79 -38.66
C MET A 101 -21.05 -10.34 -38.83
N GLY A 102 -20.65 -9.93 -40.05
CA GLY A 102 -19.31 -9.40 -40.30
C GLY A 102 -19.04 -8.11 -39.53
N LYS A 103 -20.03 -7.21 -39.50
CA LYS A 103 -19.95 -5.96 -38.72
C LYS A 103 -19.81 -6.24 -37.22
N LEU A 104 -20.62 -7.14 -36.66
CA LEU A 104 -20.54 -7.55 -35.25
C LEU A 104 -19.18 -8.17 -34.91
N ALA A 105 -18.61 -8.96 -35.84
CA ALA A 105 -17.29 -9.55 -35.66
C ALA A 105 -16.18 -8.48 -35.61
N ILE A 106 -16.23 -7.47 -36.48
CA ILE A 106 -15.30 -6.33 -36.46
C ILE A 106 -15.44 -5.54 -35.15
N GLN A 107 -16.66 -5.22 -34.74
CA GLN A 107 -16.94 -4.51 -33.49
C GLN A 107 -16.48 -5.29 -32.26
N SER A 108 -16.62 -6.62 -32.27
CA SER A 108 -16.13 -7.49 -31.19
C SER A 108 -14.60 -7.47 -31.10
N LYS A 109 -13.91 -7.46 -32.25
CA LYS A 109 -12.46 -7.33 -32.31
C LYS A 109 -11.99 -5.99 -31.73
N GLU A 110 -12.59 -4.89 -32.16
CA GLU A 110 -12.26 -3.53 -31.67
C GLU A 110 -12.50 -3.42 -30.16
N SER A 111 -13.61 -3.97 -29.67
CA SER A 111 -13.91 -4.02 -28.23
C SER A 111 -12.83 -4.79 -27.46
N ALA A 112 -12.39 -5.95 -27.99
CA ALA A 112 -11.32 -6.74 -27.37
C ALA A 112 -9.97 -5.99 -27.37
N GLU A 113 -9.67 -5.20 -28.40
CA GLU A 113 -8.47 -4.34 -28.44
C GLU A 113 -8.52 -3.21 -27.40
N ASN A 114 -9.69 -2.60 -27.18
CA ASN A 114 -9.89 -1.59 -26.15
C ASN A 114 -9.72 -2.16 -24.73
N VAL A 115 -10.24 -3.37 -24.48
CA VAL A 115 -10.02 -4.05 -23.19
C VAL A 115 -8.55 -4.40 -23.01
N SER A 116 -7.87 -4.89 -24.06
CA SER A 116 -6.42 -5.17 -24.06
C SER A 116 -5.61 -3.95 -23.61
N THR A 117 -5.92 -2.78 -24.18
CA THR A 117 -5.28 -1.51 -23.81
C THR A 117 -5.54 -1.15 -22.34
N SER A 118 -6.75 -1.42 -21.84
CA SER A 118 -7.09 -1.17 -20.43
C SER A 118 -6.32 -2.09 -19.48
N LEU A 119 -6.10 -3.35 -19.86
CA LEU A 119 -5.28 -4.29 -19.09
C LEU A 119 -3.81 -3.85 -19.04
N ASP A 120 -3.26 -3.34 -20.14
CA ASP A 120 -1.89 -2.78 -20.16
C ASP A 120 -1.74 -1.62 -19.16
N TYR A 121 -2.75 -0.76 -19.05
CA TYR A 121 -2.77 0.29 -18.03
C TYR A 121 -2.84 -0.26 -16.61
N MET A 122 -3.59 -1.36 -16.39
CA MET A 122 -3.63 -2.02 -15.09
C MET A 122 -2.27 -2.60 -14.71
N ILE A 123 -1.56 -3.25 -15.64
CA ILE A 123 -0.20 -3.77 -15.41
C ILE A 123 0.74 -2.64 -14.96
N LYS A 124 0.79 -1.53 -15.71
CA LYS A 124 1.61 -0.36 -15.35
C LYS A 124 1.25 0.21 -13.98
N SER A 125 -0.04 0.22 -13.64
CA SER A 125 -0.49 0.71 -12.34
C SER A 125 -0.03 -0.22 -11.20
N ILE A 126 -0.06 -1.53 -11.41
CA ILE A 126 0.43 -2.52 -10.45
C ILE A 126 1.95 -2.39 -10.27
N GLU A 127 2.71 -2.20 -11.34
CA GLU A 127 4.15 -1.95 -11.28
C GLU A 127 4.46 -0.66 -10.49
N ALA A 128 3.71 0.41 -10.72
CA ALA A 128 3.86 1.65 -9.95
C ALA A 128 3.52 1.48 -8.46
N ILE A 129 2.53 0.65 -8.13
CA ILE A 129 2.22 0.28 -6.73
C ILE A 129 3.37 -0.51 -6.12
N ALA A 130 3.96 -1.46 -6.85
CA ALA A 130 5.10 -2.24 -6.38
C ALA A 130 6.32 -1.34 -6.06
N CYS A 131 6.58 -0.32 -6.88
CA CYS A 131 7.62 0.67 -6.58
C CYS A 131 7.32 1.46 -5.30
N GLN A 132 6.09 1.95 -5.11
CA GLN A 132 5.69 2.67 -3.89
C GLN A 132 5.79 1.81 -2.63
N ILE A 133 5.49 0.51 -2.74
CA ILE A 133 5.67 -0.45 -1.64
C ILE A 133 7.12 -0.51 -1.17
N LEU A 134 8.08 -0.48 -2.09
CA LEU A 134 9.50 -0.46 -1.73
C LEU A 134 9.88 0.81 -0.97
N GLU A 135 9.41 1.98 -1.44
CA GLU A 135 9.65 3.26 -0.76
C GLU A 135 9.04 3.28 0.65
N ILE A 136 7.82 2.78 0.81
CA ILE A 136 7.18 2.68 2.13
C ILE A 136 7.95 1.72 3.03
N SER A 137 8.39 0.57 2.51
CA SER A 137 9.16 -0.42 3.29
C SER A 137 10.45 0.19 3.84
N THR A 138 11.21 0.92 3.01
CA THR A 138 12.42 1.62 3.47
C THR A 138 12.12 2.68 4.52
N SER A 139 10.98 3.37 4.40
CA SER A 139 10.54 4.36 5.39
C SER A 139 10.17 3.74 6.74
N ILE A 140 9.54 2.56 6.73
CA ILE A 140 9.24 1.77 7.93
C ILE A 140 10.53 1.36 8.64
N GLU A 141 11.52 0.85 7.90
CA GLU A 141 12.83 0.48 8.46
C GLU A 141 13.53 1.69 9.10
N ALA A 142 13.55 2.83 8.41
CA ALA A 142 14.10 4.06 8.96
C ALA A 142 13.35 4.51 10.23
N GLN A 143 12.02 4.37 10.25
CA GLN A 143 11.20 4.65 11.42
C GLN A 143 11.55 3.72 12.59
N ALA A 144 11.69 2.42 12.35
CA ALA A 144 12.08 1.44 13.37
C ALA A 144 13.41 1.80 14.05
N THR A 145 14.44 2.16 13.27
CA THR A 145 15.73 2.60 13.83
C THR A 145 15.60 3.90 14.65
N THR A 146 14.68 4.78 14.28
CA THR A 146 14.43 6.03 15.00
C THR A 146 13.73 5.75 16.33
N ILE A 147 12.73 4.86 16.33
CA ILE A 147 12.04 4.40 17.55
C ILE A 147 13.04 3.81 18.54
N GLU A 148 13.97 2.95 18.10
CA GLU A 148 15.01 2.38 18.96
C GLU A 148 15.91 3.45 19.59
N LYS A 149 16.34 4.44 18.80
CA LYS A 149 17.16 5.57 19.30
C LYS A 149 16.41 6.40 20.34
N ILE A 150 15.13 6.71 20.11
CA ILE A 150 14.32 7.48 21.05
C ILE A 150 14.08 6.65 22.32
N ALA A 151 13.79 5.35 22.20
CA ALA A 151 13.61 4.46 23.35
C ALA A 151 14.87 4.40 24.23
N SER A 152 16.05 4.22 23.63
CA SER A 152 17.33 4.23 24.34
C SER A 152 17.61 5.58 25.01
N THR A 153 17.26 6.69 24.35
CA THR A 153 17.44 8.03 24.90
C THR A 153 16.51 8.25 26.10
N SER A 154 15.24 7.86 25.97
CA SER A 154 14.25 7.92 27.06
C SER A 154 14.70 7.14 28.29
N GLN A 155 15.18 5.90 28.11
CA GLN A 155 15.75 5.09 29.20
C GLN A 155 16.96 5.76 29.86
N SER A 156 17.83 6.37 29.06
CA SER A 156 19.01 7.08 29.58
C SER A 156 18.60 8.30 30.42
N ILE A 157 17.58 9.05 29.98
CA ILE A 157 17.02 10.17 30.76
C ILE A 157 16.40 9.66 32.06
N MET A 158 15.59 8.59 32.03
CA MET A 158 15.02 8.01 33.25
C MET A 158 16.10 7.62 34.26
N LYS A 159 17.20 7.00 33.79
CA LYS A 159 18.33 6.63 34.65
C LYS A 159 19.05 7.86 35.23
N LEU A 160 19.26 8.90 34.43
CA LEU A 160 19.87 10.15 34.89
C LEU A 160 18.98 10.84 35.94
N MET A 161 17.67 10.85 35.73
CA MET A 161 16.69 11.40 36.67
C MET A 161 16.66 10.66 38.00
N GLN A 162 16.77 9.33 37.97
CA GLN A 162 16.90 8.53 39.18
C GLN A 162 18.17 8.90 39.96
N ASN A 163 19.32 8.92 39.29
CA ASN A 163 20.59 9.28 39.91
C ASN A 163 20.57 10.71 40.50
N LEU A 164 19.98 11.67 39.80
CA LEU A 164 19.85 13.05 40.30
C LEU A 164 18.95 13.12 41.53
N THR A 165 17.84 12.38 41.54
CA THR A 165 16.94 12.28 42.70
C THR A 165 17.66 11.70 43.91
N ASP A 166 18.46 10.65 43.70
CA ASP A 166 19.24 10.00 44.77
C ASP A 166 20.33 10.96 45.31
N THR A 167 21.08 11.61 44.41
CA THR A 167 22.11 12.60 44.80
C THR A 167 21.51 13.77 45.58
N PHE A 168 20.32 14.24 45.17
CA PHE A 168 19.63 15.33 45.84
C PHE A 168 19.12 14.93 47.23
N LYS A 169 18.61 13.71 47.39
CA LYS A 169 18.25 13.17 48.71
C LYS A 169 19.47 13.08 49.63
N ASP A 170 20.60 12.58 49.13
CA ASP A 170 21.84 12.48 49.90
C ASP A 170 22.33 13.86 50.37
N TYR A 171 22.32 14.87 49.49
CA TYR A 171 22.67 16.26 49.85
C TYR A 171 21.79 16.80 51.00
N LEU A 172 20.48 16.59 50.94
CA LEU A 172 19.55 17.06 51.97
C LEU A 172 19.74 16.33 53.31
N LEU A 173 20.17 15.06 53.29
CA LEU A 173 20.47 14.32 54.50
C LEU A 173 21.73 14.86 55.18
N GLU A 174 22.78 15.18 54.40
CA GLU A 174 24.02 15.78 54.91
C GLU A 174 23.81 17.20 55.48
N GLU A 175 22.94 18.00 54.86
CA GLU A 175 22.64 19.38 55.31
C GLU A 175 21.79 19.41 56.60
N ASN A 176 20.96 18.39 56.86
CA ASN A 176 20.19 18.27 58.12
C ASN A 176 21.01 17.67 59.30
N LEU A 177 22.20 17.13 59.02
CA LEU A 177 23.11 16.55 60.03
C LEU A 177 24.14 17.56 60.57
N ASN A 178 24.27 18.73 59.95
CA ASN A 178 25.12 19.86 60.39
C ASN A 178 24.30 20.99 61.00
#